data_AF-A0A6N9BKH3-F1
#
_entry.id   AF-A0A6N9BKH3-F1
#
_cell.length_a   1.000
_cell.length_b   1.000
_cell.length_c   1.000
_cell.angle_alpha   90.00
_cell.angle_beta   90.00
_cell.angle_gamma   90.00
#
_symmetry.space_group_name_H-M   'P 1'
#
loop_
_entity.id
_entity.type
_entity.pdbx_description
1 polymer ?
#
loop_
_entity_poly.entity_id
_entity_poly.type
_entity_poly.pdbx_seq_one_letter_code
_entity_poly.pdbx_strand_id
1 'polypeptide(L)'
;MARYCAIIGVLLAGREAFIGARRSSGKEAAQHSASRPFRQCRCAGQMHSETDELCWRPISGAAPGPGDPRGDRMDFGFSIPHRGPLANPADQKRLAQTGERLGYAALTVSDHIVIPRDIGSKYPYSETGDFPGSRSGEALEMIALLAFLCGVTEMARLITSVMVLPHRNPVLAAKQLATADLLSGGRVTVGCGVGWMREEFEAVGLPPFDERGRVADEYLRVFKAVWTEDPASFAGDYAKFSNVS
;
A
#
# COMPACT_ATOMS: atom_id res chain seq x y z
N MET A 1 14.49 19.88 3.56
CA MET A 1 13.06 20.28 3.51
C MET A 1 12.46 20.15 2.12
N ALA A 2 13.12 20.56 1.03
CA ALA A 2 12.68 20.33 -0.36
C ALA A 2 12.66 18.85 -0.85
N ARG A 3 12.84 17.87 0.04
CA ARG A 3 12.90 16.43 -0.30
C ARG A 3 11.59 15.66 -0.03
N TYR A 4 10.68 16.22 0.76
CA TYR A 4 9.39 15.58 1.04
C TYR A 4 8.37 15.80 -0.11
N CYS A 5 8.36 16.96 -0.78
CA CYS A 5 7.51 17.20 -1.95
C CYS A 5 7.83 16.30 -3.16
N ALA A 6 9.07 15.79 -3.28
CA ALA A 6 9.46 14.96 -4.42
C ALA A 6 8.90 13.53 -4.35
N ILE A 7 8.57 13.02 -3.16
CA ILE A 7 8.03 11.66 -2.97
C ILE A 7 6.55 11.62 -3.37
N ILE A 8 5.80 12.71 -3.18
CA ILE A 8 4.39 12.84 -3.57
C ILE A 8 4.21 12.88 -5.10
N GLY A 9 5.21 13.38 -5.84
CA GLY A 9 5.15 13.51 -7.30
C GLY A 9 5.09 12.19 -8.08
N VAL A 10 5.49 11.06 -7.50
CA VAL A 10 5.49 9.75 -8.19
C VAL A 10 4.11 9.08 -8.16
N LEU A 11 3.25 9.41 -7.19
CA LEU A 11 1.88 8.88 -7.11
C LEU A 11 0.90 9.55 -8.10
N LEU A 12 1.24 10.72 -8.65
CA LEU A 12 0.32 11.52 -9.49
C LEU A 12 0.64 11.53 -11.00
N ALA A 13 1.75 10.96 -11.45
CA ALA A 13 2.15 11.01 -12.86
C ALA A 13 1.32 10.11 -13.81
N GLY A 14 0.25 9.47 -13.33
CA GLY A 14 -0.54 8.50 -14.10
C GLY A 14 -1.88 8.97 -14.70
N ARG A 15 -2.36 10.21 -14.47
CA ARG A 15 -3.73 10.61 -14.87
C ARG A 15 -3.92 12.06 -15.35
N GLU A 16 -2.98 12.62 -16.10
CA GLU A 16 -3.20 13.90 -16.82
C GLU A 16 -3.37 13.64 -18.33
N ALA A 17 -4.52 13.09 -18.71
CA ALA A 17 -4.98 13.09 -20.10
C ALA A 17 -6.50 12.98 -20.12
N PHE A 18 -7.21 14.09 -19.90
CA PHE A 18 -8.49 14.43 -20.54
C PHE A 18 -8.99 15.78 -20.01
N ILE A 19 -8.86 16.82 -20.83
CA ILE A 19 -9.77 17.96 -21.09
C ILE A 19 -8.91 19.06 -21.71
N GLY A 20 -9.08 19.28 -23.02
CA GLY A 20 -8.47 20.39 -23.74
C GLY A 20 -9.35 21.62 -23.74
N ALA A 21 -8.74 22.82 -23.75
CA ALA A 21 -8.85 23.81 -24.84
C ALA A 21 -8.33 25.22 -24.47
N ARG A 22 -7.29 25.64 -25.20
CA ARG A 22 -7.00 26.96 -25.82
C ARG A 22 -6.81 28.27 -25.02
N ARG A 23 -5.67 28.90 -25.39
CA ARG A 23 -5.29 30.35 -25.54
C ARG A 23 -5.02 31.12 -24.23
N SER A 24 -4.03 32.00 -24.10
CA SER A 24 -2.98 32.53 -24.99
C SER A 24 -1.96 33.39 -24.18
N SER A 25 -0.72 33.45 -24.68
CA SER A 25 0.26 34.56 -24.65
C SER A 25 0.75 35.16 -23.32
N GLY A 26 2.08 35.19 -23.15
CA GLY A 26 2.77 36.16 -22.29
C GLY A 26 4.18 35.70 -21.89
N LYS A 27 5.20 36.32 -22.50
CA LYS A 27 6.63 36.13 -22.20
C LYS A 27 6.99 36.83 -20.87
N GLU A 28 7.86 36.23 -20.06
CA GLU A 28 9.15 36.86 -19.70
C GLU A 28 10.08 35.91 -18.93
N ALA A 29 11.37 36.09 -19.22
CA ALA A 29 12.48 35.31 -18.71
C ALA A 29 13.12 36.01 -17.51
N ALA A 30 13.64 35.24 -16.55
CA ALA A 30 14.74 35.69 -15.72
C ALA A 30 15.61 34.49 -15.31
N GLN A 31 16.85 34.54 -15.78
CA GLN A 31 17.96 33.65 -15.46
C GLN A 31 18.56 33.98 -14.09
N HIS A 32 19.18 32.97 -13.48
CA HIS A 32 20.38 32.92 -12.59
C HIS A 32 20.13 31.75 -11.61
N SER A 33 21.03 30.82 -11.31
CA SER A 33 22.49 30.74 -11.43
C SER A 33 22.89 29.26 -11.35
N ALA A 34 23.93 28.87 -12.09
CA ALA A 34 24.43 27.51 -12.20
C ALA A 34 25.26 27.06 -10.99
N SER A 35 25.15 25.79 -10.59
CA SER A 35 26.32 25.02 -10.11
C SER A 35 26.14 23.49 -10.16
N ARG A 36 26.72 22.94 -11.24
CA ARG A 36 27.45 21.66 -11.40
C ARG A 36 26.70 20.30 -11.35
N PRO A 37 26.91 19.42 -12.36
CA PRO A 37 26.29 18.10 -12.45
C PRO A 37 27.08 17.05 -11.66
N PHE A 38 26.35 16.12 -11.02
CA PHE A 38 26.92 14.92 -10.40
C PHE A 38 27.39 13.93 -11.47
N ARG A 39 28.60 13.41 -11.25
CA ARG A 39 29.38 12.57 -12.17
C ARG A 39 28.68 11.25 -12.51
N GLN A 40 28.72 10.91 -13.80
CA GLN A 40 28.57 9.54 -14.31
C GLN A 40 29.52 8.59 -13.58
N CYS A 41 28.96 7.54 -12.96
CA CYS A 41 29.75 6.38 -12.54
C CYS A 41 29.98 5.50 -13.77
N ARG A 42 31.23 5.45 -14.23
CA ARG A 42 31.70 4.46 -15.22
C ARG A 42 31.96 3.15 -14.50
N CYS A 43 31.17 2.13 -14.77
CA CYS A 43 31.59 0.73 -14.65
C CYS A 43 31.24 0.04 -15.97
N ALA A 44 32.07 0.26 -16.99
CA ALA A 44 32.13 -0.58 -18.17
C ALA A 44 33.25 -1.60 -17.93
N GLY A 45 32.85 -2.87 -17.82
CA GLY A 45 33.73 -4.02 -17.68
C GLY A 45 32.91 -5.28 -17.91
N GLN A 46 32.73 -5.63 -19.18
CA GLN A 46 32.10 -6.87 -19.62
C GLN A 46 33.05 -8.05 -19.38
N MET A 47 32.55 -9.11 -18.75
CA MET A 47 32.89 -10.50 -19.11
C MET A 47 31.61 -11.31 -19.06
N HIS A 48 31.23 -11.82 -20.22
CA HIS A 48 30.03 -12.61 -20.46
C HIS A 48 30.16 -14.02 -19.87
N SER A 49 29.12 -14.48 -19.19
CA SER A 49 28.81 -15.91 -19.07
C SER A 49 27.32 -16.11 -19.39
N GLU A 50 27.05 -17.05 -20.30
CA GLU A 50 25.73 -17.39 -20.86
C GLU A 50 24.75 -17.98 -19.82
N THR A 51 24.23 -17.14 -18.91
CA THR A 51 23.04 -17.46 -18.10
C THR A 51 22.04 -16.28 -18.00
N ASP A 52 22.22 -15.26 -18.85
CA ASP A 52 21.51 -13.96 -18.82
C ASP A 52 20.08 -13.98 -19.43
N GLU A 53 19.36 -15.10 -19.39
CA GLU A 53 17.97 -15.20 -19.91
C GLU A 53 16.86 -15.07 -18.85
N LEU A 54 17.20 -14.65 -17.63
CA LEU A 54 16.24 -14.10 -16.67
C LEU A 54 16.67 -12.69 -16.25
N CYS A 55 16.91 -11.82 -17.24
CA CYS A 55 16.98 -10.38 -17.03
C CYS A 55 15.58 -9.87 -16.66
N TRP A 56 15.13 -10.18 -15.44
CA TRP A 56 13.89 -9.70 -14.88
C TRP A 56 14.03 -8.21 -14.60
N ARG A 57 13.22 -7.41 -15.29
CA ARG A 57 13.13 -5.97 -15.07
C ARG A 57 12.22 -5.69 -13.87
N PRO A 58 12.57 -4.72 -12.99
CA PRO A 58 11.70 -4.33 -11.89
C PRO A 58 10.33 -3.92 -12.42
N ILE A 59 9.26 -4.43 -11.79
CA ILE A 59 7.90 -3.98 -12.06
C ILE A 59 7.85 -2.51 -11.67
N SER A 60 7.90 -1.59 -12.65
CA SER A 60 7.72 -0.16 -12.38
C SER A 60 6.43 0.02 -11.59
N GLY A 61 6.45 0.81 -10.51
CA GLY A 61 5.38 0.90 -9.51
C GLY A 61 3.97 1.30 -9.99
N ALA A 62 3.77 1.63 -11.26
CA ALA A 62 2.47 1.90 -11.87
C ALA A 62 1.91 0.65 -12.58
N ALA A 63 0.61 0.41 -12.41
CA ALA A 63 -0.12 -0.59 -13.20
C ALA A 63 0.02 -0.31 -14.72
N PRO A 64 0.01 -1.34 -15.58
CA PRO A 64 0.09 -1.16 -17.02
C PRO A 64 -1.07 -0.27 -17.52
N GLY A 65 -0.76 0.72 -18.36
CA GLY A 65 -1.78 1.53 -19.04
C GLY A 65 -2.37 0.83 -20.28
N PRO A 66 -3.43 1.37 -20.90
CA PRO A 66 -3.99 0.82 -22.13
C PRO A 66 -2.94 0.75 -23.26
N GLY A 67 -2.70 -0.43 -23.81
CA GLY A 67 -1.69 -0.66 -24.88
C GLY A 67 -0.29 -1.02 -24.40
N ASP A 68 -0.10 -1.20 -23.09
CA ASP A 68 1.15 -1.71 -22.52
C ASP A 68 1.27 -3.22 -22.75
N PRO A 69 2.39 -3.73 -23.31
CA PRO A 69 2.58 -5.18 -23.50
C PRO A 69 2.61 -6.00 -22.19
N ARG A 70 2.69 -5.35 -21.02
CA ARG A 70 2.44 -5.99 -19.70
C ARG A 70 0.96 -6.21 -19.42
N GLY A 71 0.06 -5.49 -20.09
CA GLY A 71 -1.39 -5.60 -19.93
C GLY A 71 -1.96 -6.96 -20.36
N ASP A 72 -1.23 -7.70 -21.19
CA ASP A 72 -1.60 -9.06 -21.62
C ASP A 72 -0.99 -10.15 -20.71
N ARG A 73 -0.18 -9.78 -19.71
CA ARG A 73 0.52 -10.73 -18.84
C ARG A 73 -0.17 -10.85 -17.48
N MET A 74 -0.58 -12.07 -17.15
CA MET A 74 -1.11 -12.40 -15.83
C MET A 74 0.02 -12.42 -14.80
N ASP A 75 -0.11 -11.59 -13.76
CA ASP A 75 0.80 -11.59 -12.62
C ASP A 75 0.22 -12.46 -11.49
N PHE A 76 1.09 -13.26 -10.85
CA PHE A 76 0.71 -14.14 -9.75
C PHE A 76 1.23 -13.62 -8.42
N GLY A 77 0.43 -13.76 -7.37
CA GLY A 77 0.80 -13.45 -5.99
C GLY A 77 0.26 -14.49 -5.03
N PHE A 78 0.69 -14.42 -3.77
CA PHE A 78 0.18 -15.30 -2.73
C PHE A 78 0.02 -14.57 -1.39
N SER A 79 -0.85 -15.11 -0.55
CA SER A 79 -1.05 -14.60 0.80
C SER A 79 0.03 -15.08 1.73
N ILE A 80 0.61 -14.15 2.46
CA ILE A 80 1.54 -14.44 3.52
C ILE A 80 0.76 -15.02 4.72
N PRO A 81 1.20 -16.16 5.28
CA PRO A 81 0.51 -16.78 6.41
C PRO A 81 0.77 -15.98 7.68
N HIS A 82 -0.11 -15.05 8.00
CA HIS A 82 -0.02 -14.19 9.17
C HIS A 82 -0.62 -14.82 10.44
N ARG A 83 -1.00 -16.11 10.39
CA ARG A 83 -1.58 -16.89 11.49
C ARG A 83 -1.02 -18.31 11.55
N GLY A 84 -1.17 -18.94 12.71
CA GLY A 84 -0.76 -20.32 12.92
C GLY A 84 0.76 -20.51 12.96
N PRO A 85 1.27 -21.75 12.81
CA PRO A 85 2.68 -22.07 13.06
C PRO A 85 3.70 -21.28 12.23
N LEU A 86 3.30 -20.82 11.04
CA LEU A 86 4.16 -20.06 10.12
C LEU A 86 4.21 -18.56 10.45
N ALA A 87 3.43 -18.08 11.42
CA ALA A 87 3.36 -16.68 11.82
C ALA A 87 4.54 -16.24 12.71
N ASN A 88 5.77 -16.58 12.32
CA ASN A 88 6.99 -16.23 13.03
C ASN A 88 8.01 -15.56 12.09
N PRO A 89 8.91 -14.68 12.59
CA PRO A 89 9.77 -13.87 11.73
C PRO A 89 10.64 -14.65 10.72
N ALA A 90 11.11 -15.84 11.10
CA ALA A 90 11.98 -16.65 10.26
C ALA A 90 11.22 -17.18 9.02
N ASP A 91 10.01 -17.71 9.23
CA ASP A 91 9.18 -18.22 8.15
C ASP A 91 8.61 -17.11 7.29
N GLN A 92 8.18 -15.99 7.89
CA GLN A 92 7.72 -14.80 7.14
C GLN A 92 8.79 -14.32 6.15
N LYS A 93 10.03 -14.16 6.63
CA LYS A 93 11.16 -13.76 5.79
C LYS A 93 11.45 -14.81 4.71
N ARG A 94 11.52 -16.09 5.08
CA ARG A 94 11.82 -17.17 4.13
C ARG A 94 10.78 -17.25 3.02
N LEU A 95 9.49 -17.19 3.35
CA LEU A 95 8.40 -17.24 2.39
C LEU A 95 8.43 -16.04 1.45
N ALA A 96 8.53 -14.83 2.00
CA ALA A 96 8.57 -13.60 1.21
C ALA A 96 9.73 -13.60 0.20
N GLN A 97 10.95 -13.87 0.67
CA GLN A 97 12.15 -13.88 -0.19
C GLN A 97 12.14 -15.03 -1.20
N THR A 98 11.58 -16.18 -0.83
CA THR A 98 11.44 -17.30 -1.76
C THR A 98 10.39 -17.00 -2.83
N GLY A 99 9.29 -16.38 -2.46
CA GLY A 99 8.28 -15.88 -3.39
C GLY A 99 8.87 -14.96 -4.44
N GLU A 100 9.69 -13.99 -4.02
CA GLU A 100 10.38 -13.09 -4.95
C GLU A 100 11.34 -13.82 -5.89
N ARG A 101 12.14 -14.75 -5.37
CA ARG A 101 13.05 -15.56 -6.21
C ARG A 101 12.32 -16.44 -7.22
N LEU A 102 11.10 -16.85 -6.90
CA LEU A 102 10.24 -17.62 -7.80
C LEU A 102 9.44 -16.74 -8.78
N GLY A 103 9.58 -15.41 -8.71
CA GLY A 103 8.94 -14.48 -9.63
C GLY A 103 7.50 -14.11 -9.27
N TYR A 104 7.04 -14.38 -8.04
CA TYR A 104 5.74 -13.88 -7.60
C TYR A 104 5.75 -12.35 -7.55
N ALA A 105 4.79 -11.73 -8.22
CA ALA A 105 4.69 -10.30 -8.38
C ALA A 105 4.13 -9.59 -7.14
N ALA A 106 3.38 -10.30 -6.30
CA ALA A 106 2.71 -9.71 -5.14
C ALA A 106 2.66 -10.65 -3.92
N LEU A 107 2.80 -10.04 -2.74
CA LEU A 107 2.56 -10.65 -1.44
C LEU A 107 1.36 -9.95 -0.79
N THR A 108 0.38 -10.72 -0.31
CA THR A 108 -0.83 -10.14 0.31
C THR A 108 -0.87 -10.40 1.82
N VAL A 109 -1.36 -9.42 2.58
CA VAL A 109 -1.56 -9.52 4.03
C VAL A 109 -2.99 -9.13 4.38
N SER A 110 -3.71 -9.96 5.14
CA SER A 110 -5.08 -9.70 5.56
C SER A 110 -5.14 -9.03 6.93
N ASP A 111 -6.27 -8.38 7.21
CA ASP A 111 -6.45 -7.51 8.36
C ASP A 111 -7.44 -8.09 9.38
N HIS A 112 -6.92 -8.45 10.56
CA HIS A 112 -7.69 -8.69 11.78
C HIS A 112 -6.83 -8.30 12.97
N ILE A 113 -7.42 -7.55 13.91
CA ILE A 113 -6.80 -7.14 15.17
C ILE A 113 -7.02 -8.21 16.23
N VAL A 114 -8.27 -8.67 16.37
CA VAL A 114 -8.67 -9.71 17.32
C VAL A 114 -9.73 -10.59 16.70
N ILE A 115 -9.71 -11.88 17.02
CA ILE A 115 -10.77 -12.81 16.62
C ILE A 115 -11.57 -13.17 17.87
N PRO A 116 -12.80 -12.64 18.03
CA PRO A 116 -13.72 -13.05 19.08
C PRO A 116 -13.98 -14.55 19.03
N ARG A 117 -14.21 -15.15 20.21
CA ARG A 117 -14.51 -16.58 20.33
C ARG A 117 -15.94 -16.89 19.91
N ASP A 118 -16.85 -15.96 20.18
CA ASP A 118 -18.25 -16.02 19.80
C ASP A 118 -18.46 -15.05 18.63
N ILE A 119 -18.76 -15.59 17.45
CA ILE A 119 -18.97 -14.83 16.21
C ILE A 119 -20.38 -15.13 15.71
N GLY A 120 -21.28 -14.14 15.78
CA GLY A 120 -22.61 -14.18 15.17
C GLY A 120 -22.65 -13.56 13.77
N SER A 121 -21.67 -12.72 13.44
CA SER A 121 -21.49 -12.16 12.09
C SER A 121 -21.22 -13.25 11.05
N LYS A 122 -21.87 -13.17 9.89
CA LYS A 122 -21.65 -14.12 8.78
C LYS A 122 -20.43 -13.72 7.97
N TYR A 123 -19.54 -14.68 7.74
CA TYR A 123 -18.39 -14.51 6.88
C TYR A 123 -18.82 -14.48 5.39
N PRO A 124 -18.61 -13.37 4.67
CA PRO A 124 -19.18 -13.17 3.34
C PRO A 124 -18.52 -14.02 2.24
N TYR A 125 -17.39 -14.66 2.53
CA TYR A 125 -16.59 -15.42 1.56
C TYR A 125 -16.66 -16.93 1.79
N SER A 126 -17.70 -17.41 2.49
CA SER A 126 -17.98 -18.82 2.70
C SER A 126 -19.46 -19.10 2.49
N GLU A 127 -19.79 -20.26 1.90
CA GLU A 127 -21.18 -20.66 1.67
C GLU A 127 -21.94 -20.88 2.99
N THR A 128 -21.27 -21.41 4.01
CA THR A 128 -21.88 -21.64 5.33
C THR A 128 -21.98 -20.36 6.16
N GLY A 129 -21.22 -19.32 5.82
CA GLY A 129 -21.06 -18.12 6.64
C GLY A 129 -20.08 -18.29 7.80
N ASP A 130 -19.44 -19.45 7.94
CA ASP A 130 -18.47 -19.70 9.00
C ASP A 130 -17.11 -19.13 8.65
N PHE A 131 -16.47 -18.50 9.64
CA PHE A 131 -15.11 -18.02 9.47
C PHE A 131 -14.09 -19.15 9.67
N PRO A 132 -13.30 -19.54 8.64
CA PRO A 132 -12.33 -20.63 8.75
C PRO A 132 -11.22 -20.35 9.77
N GLY A 133 -10.92 -19.07 10.01
CA GLY A 133 -9.90 -18.60 10.93
C GLY A 133 -10.32 -18.51 12.40
N SER A 134 -11.52 -18.96 12.76
CA SER A 134 -12.08 -18.88 14.13
C SER A 134 -11.37 -19.78 15.15
N ARG A 135 -10.61 -20.79 14.68
CA ARG A 135 -10.02 -21.82 15.56
C ARG A 135 -8.79 -21.35 16.35
N SER A 136 -8.08 -20.33 15.86
CA SER A 136 -6.90 -19.74 16.53
C SER A 136 -7.01 -18.22 16.51
N GLY A 137 -7.00 -17.59 17.69
CA GLY A 137 -7.06 -16.12 17.81
C GLY A 137 -5.74 -15.40 17.55
N GLU A 138 -4.66 -16.14 17.28
CA GLU A 138 -3.33 -15.58 17.04
C GLU A 138 -3.17 -15.13 15.59
N ALA A 139 -2.95 -13.84 15.39
CA ALA A 139 -2.64 -13.22 14.11
C ALA A 139 -1.58 -12.13 14.30
N LEU A 140 -0.64 -12.04 13.36
CA LEU A 140 0.24 -10.88 13.26
C LEU A 140 -0.56 -9.67 12.78
N GLU A 141 -0.35 -8.51 13.40
CA GLU A 141 -0.99 -7.26 12.97
C GLU A 141 -0.52 -6.87 11.57
N MET A 142 -1.48 -6.50 10.70
CA MET A 142 -1.24 -6.32 9.26
C MET A 142 -0.21 -5.25 8.95
N ILE A 143 -0.29 -4.06 9.55
CA ILE A 143 0.62 -2.94 9.24
C ILE A 143 2.03 -3.23 9.77
N ALA A 144 2.16 -3.81 10.96
CA ALA A 144 3.44 -4.24 11.51
C ALA A 144 4.10 -5.31 10.64
N LEU A 145 3.33 -6.30 10.19
CA LEU A 145 3.83 -7.32 9.26
C LEU A 145 4.18 -6.72 7.89
N LEU A 146 3.36 -5.81 7.37
CA LEU A 146 3.63 -5.10 6.12
C LEU A 146 4.97 -4.35 6.20
N ALA A 147 5.22 -3.62 7.30
CA ALA A 147 6.47 -2.91 7.52
C ALA A 147 7.67 -3.87 7.60
N PHE A 148 7.51 -5.04 8.25
CA PHE A 148 8.53 -6.09 8.24
C PHE A 148 8.82 -6.59 6.82
N LEU A 149 7.77 -6.87 6.04
CA LEU A 149 7.88 -7.31 4.65
C LEU A 149 8.57 -6.26 3.78
N CYS A 150 8.30 -4.97 3.97
CA CYS A 150 9.01 -3.88 3.29
C CYS A 150 10.53 -3.99 3.48
N GLY A 151 10.98 -4.33 4.68
CA GLY A 151 12.40 -4.42 5.02
C GLY A 151 13.11 -5.72 4.59
N VAL A 152 12.37 -6.77 4.23
CA VAL A 152 12.96 -8.08 3.87
C VAL A 152 12.74 -8.47 2.41
N THR A 153 12.06 -7.63 1.63
CA THR A 153 11.77 -7.82 0.20
C THR A 153 12.23 -6.62 -0.62
N GLU A 154 12.45 -6.81 -1.92
CA GLU A 154 13.03 -5.77 -2.79
C GLU A 154 12.19 -5.45 -4.03
N MET A 155 11.37 -6.38 -4.50
CA MET A 155 10.69 -6.33 -5.80
C MET A 155 9.17 -6.53 -5.72
N ALA A 156 8.69 -7.52 -4.95
CA ALA A 156 7.28 -7.86 -4.92
C ALA A 156 6.43 -6.68 -4.42
N ARG A 157 5.26 -6.49 -5.03
CA ARG A 157 4.25 -5.58 -4.49
C ARG A 157 3.72 -6.11 -3.17
N LEU A 158 3.51 -5.21 -2.22
CA LEU A 158 2.99 -5.55 -0.91
C LEU A 158 1.55 -5.03 -0.82
N ILE A 159 0.58 -5.93 -0.76
CA ILE A 159 -0.84 -5.60 -0.91
C ILE A 159 -1.60 -5.90 0.37
N THR A 160 -2.33 -4.93 0.92
CA THR A 160 -3.30 -5.20 1.98
C THR A 160 -4.55 -5.85 1.37
N SER A 161 -4.97 -7.01 1.87
CA SER A 161 -6.05 -7.83 1.29
C SER A 161 -7.03 -8.30 2.37
N VAL A 162 -7.96 -7.46 2.79
CA VAL A 162 -8.00 -5.99 2.59
C VAL A 162 -7.76 -5.31 3.93
N MET A 163 -7.20 -4.09 3.93
CA MET A 163 -7.18 -3.24 5.10
C MET A 163 -8.59 -2.81 5.46
N VAL A 164 -9.06 -3.17 6.64
CA VAL A 164 -10.34 -2.69 7.16
C VAL A 164 -10.13 -1.26 7.66
N LEU A 165 -10.62 -0.28 6.89
CA LEU A 165 -10.32 1.12 7.15
C LEU A 165 -10.77 1.58 8.56
N PRO A 166 -11.97 1.21 9.05
CA PRO A 166 -12.42 1.64 10.38
C PRO A 166 -11.60 1.09 11.56
N HIS A 167 -10.73 0.09 11.37
CA HIS A 167 -9.95 -0.54 12.45
C HIS A 167 -8.94 0.38 13.14
N ARG A 168 -8.60 1.52 12.53
CA ARG A 168 -7.48 2.36 12.95
C ARG A 168 -7.86 3.83 12.84
N ASN A 169 -7.27 4.66 13.70
CA ASN A 169 -7.35 6.11 13.50
C ASN A 169 -6.86 6.49 12.08
N PRO A 170 -7.59 7.31 11.32
CA PRO A 170 -7.29 7.52 9.91
C PRO A 170 -6.01 8.32 9.68
N VAL A 171 -5.68 9.27 10.56
CA VAL A 171 -4.43 10.04 10.44
C VAL A 171 -3.23 9.14 10.73
N LEU A 172 -3.32 8.29 11.75
CA LEU A 172 -2.29 7.30 12.07
C LEU A 172 -2.11 6.30 10.92
N ALA A 173 -3.20 5.73 10.42
CA ALA A 173 -3.20 4.80 9.31
C ALA A 173 -2.57 5.41 8.05
N ALA A 174 -2.94 6.64 7.70
CA ALA A 174 -2.36 7.36 6.58
C ALA A 174 -0.84 7.53 6.73
N LYS A 175 -0.36 7.85 7.95
CA LYS A 175 1.08 7.96 8.23
C LYS A 175 1.78 6.61 8.11
N GLN A 176 1.21 5.56 8.69
CA GLN A 176 1.76 4.21 8.61
C GLN A 176 1.90 3.73 7.17
N LEU A 177 0.86 3.93 6.34
CA LEU A 177 0.86 3.58 4.93
C LEU A 177 1.91 4.39 4.14
N ALA A 178 1.99 5.70 4.35
CA ALA A 178 3.00 6.55 3.70
C ALA A 178 4.43 6.15 4.09
N THR A 179 4.64 5.80 5.37
CA THR A 179 5.93 5.27 5.84
C THR A 179 6.25 3.92 5.21
N ALA A 180 5.29 2.99 5.16
CA ALA A 180 5.49 1.70 4.52
C ALA A 180 5.79 1.83 3.03
N ASP A 181 5.10 2.74 2.32
CA ASP A 181 5.32 3.00 0.90
C ASP A 181 6.74 3.54 0.67
N LEU A 182 7.17 4.52 1.46
CA LEU A 182 8.54 5.04 1.44
C LEU A 182 9.59 3.94 1.71
N LEU A 183 9.40 3.14 2.77
CA LEU A 183 10.33 2.07 3.14
C LEU A 183 10.41 0.97 2.09
N SER A 184 9.30 0.72 1.38
CA SER A 184 9.25 -0.28 0.32
C SER A 184 9.80 0.23 -1.02
N GLY A 185 9.98 1.55 -1.18
CA GLY A 185 10.32 2.15 -2.48
C GLY A 185 9.13 2.21 -3.44
N GLY A 186 7.91 2.47 -2.95
CA GLY A 186 6.71 2.63 -3.78
C GLY A 186 6.00 1.32 -4.14
N ARG A 187 6.21 0.24 -3.39
CA ARG A 187 5.66 -1.10 -3.67
C ARG A 187 4.36 -1.40 -2.93
N VAL A 188 3.88 -0.49 -2.07
CA VAL A 188 2.66 -0.73 -1.29
C VAL A 188 1.41 -0.49 -2.16
N THR A 189 0.46 -1.41 -2.08
CA THR A 189 -0.88 -1.26 -2.66
C THR A 189 -1.90 -1.44 -1.54
N VAL A 190 -2.78 -0.44 -1.37
CA VAL A 190 -3.76 -0.48 -0.29
C VAL A 190 -5.08 -1.02 -0.83
N GLY A 191 -5.35 -2.31 -0.60
CA GLY A 191 -6.69 -2.86 -0.77
C GLY A 191 -7.54 -2.40 0.40
N CYS A 192 -8.63 -1.70 0.11
CA CYS A 192 -9.50 -1.12 1.13
C CYS A 192 -10.74 -1.98 1.34
N GLY A 193 -11.11 -2.19 2.60
CA GLY A 193 -12.32 -2.86 3.02
C GLY A 193 -13.03 -2.10 4.13
N VAL A 194 -14.32 -2.39 4.29
CA VAL A 194 -15.17 -1.76 5.31
C VAL A 194 -15.35 -2.64 6.55
N GLY A 195 -14.94 -3.91 6.50
CA GLY A 195 -15.09 -4.89 7.59
C GLY A 195 -16.43 -5.61 7.57
N TRP A 196 -16.44 -6.83 8.11
CA TRP A 196 -17.61 -7.72 8.13
C TRP A 196 -17.97 -8.25 9.53
N MET A 197 -17.03 -8.26 10.47
CA MET A 197 -17.18 -8.84 11.80
C MET A 197 -17.55 -7.75 12.82
N ARG A 198 -18.82 -7.68 13.21
CA ARG A 198 -19.31 -6.70 14.20
C ARG A 198 -18.62 -6.85 15.56
N GLU A 199 -18.41 -8.09 15.97
CA GLU A 199 -17.87 -8.43 17.29
C GLU A 199 -16.43 -7.92 17.44
N GLU A 200 -15.64 -7.89 16.36
CA GLU A 200 -14.31 -7.30 16.35
C GLU A 200 -14.37 -5.78 16.48
N PHE A 201 -15.34 -5.12 15.81
CA PHE A 201 -15.55 -3.68 15.95
C PHE A 201 -15.89 -3.29 17.39
N GLU A 202 -16.80 -4.05 18.01
CA GLU A 202 -17.22 -3.83 19.40
C GLU A 202 -16.07 -4.10 20.38
N ALA A 203 -15.30 -5.18 20.18
CA ALA A 203 -14.19 -5.54 21.04
C ALA A 203 -13.06 -4.48 21.06
N VAL A 204 -12.80 -3.84 19.92
CA VAL A 204 -11.76 -2.81 19.79
C VAL A 204 -12.28 -1.39 20.11
N GLY A 205 -13.61 -1.21 20.21
CA GLY A 205 -14.22 0.10 20.46
C GLY A 205 -14.19 1.02 19.24
N LEU A 206 -14.42 0.45 18.05
CA LEU A 206 -14.44 1.17 16.78
C LEU A 206 -15.75 1.97 16.59
N PRO A 207 -15.83 2.87 15.59
CA PRO A 207 -17.08 3.51 15.22
C PRO A 207 -18.22 2.50 14.97
N PRO A 208 -19.50 2.93 15.07
CA PRO A 208 -20.64 2.04 14.92
C PRO A 208 -20.56 1.19 13.65
N PHE A 209 -20.65 -0.14 13.80
CA PHE A 209 -20.50 -1.08 12.70
C PHE A 209 -21.49 -0.82 11.55
N ASP A 210 -22.70 -0.36 11.86
CA ASP A 210 -23.73 -0.06 10.86
C ASP A 210 -23.39 1.15 10.00
N GLU A 211 -22.47 2.01 10.45
CA GLU A 211 -21.99 3.17 9.70
C GLU A 211 -20.62 2.94 9.03
N ARG A 212 -20.06 1.72 9.10
CA ARG A 212 -18.69 1.41 8.64
C ARG A 212 -18.38 1.82 7.19
N GLY A 213 -19.37 1.83 6.30
CA GLY A 213 -19.22 2.34 4.94
C GLY A 213 -18.98 3.85 4.90
N ARG A 214 -19.79 4.63 5.64
CA ARG A 214 -19.66 6.08 5.78
C ARG A 214 -18.34 6.48 6.45
N VAL A 215 -17.94 5.71 7.47
CA VAL A 215 -16.63 5.86 8.14
C VAL A 215 -15.48 5.65 7.14
N ALA A 216 -15.54 4.57 6.36
CA ALA A 216 -14.51 4.26 5.37
C ALA A 216 -14.39 5.34 4.29
N ASP A 217 -15.51 5.85 3.77
CA ASP A 217 -15.53 6.95 2.80
C ASP A 217 -14.89 8.22 3.38
N GLU A 218 -15.16 8.54 4.64
CA GLU A 218 -14.53 9.66 5.32
C GLU A 218 -13.02 9.45 5.51
N TYR A 219 -12.60 8.24 5.90
CA TYR A 219 -11.20 7.92 6.11
C TYR A 219 -10.38 8.00 4.82
N LEU A 220 -10.96 7.60 3.68
CA LEU A 220 -10.33 7.79 2.37
C LEU A 220 -10.15 9.27 2.03
N ARG A 221 -11.08 10.15 2.42
CA ARG A 221 -10.92 11.61 2.25
C ARG A 221 -9.83 12.16 3.18
N VAL A 222 -9.74 11.67 4.42
CA VAL A 222 -8.65 12.01 5.35
C VAL A 222 -7.30 11.62 4.76
N PHE A 223 -7.17 10.39 4.24
CA PHE A 223 -5.91 9.91 3.64
C PHE A 223 -5.46 10.83 2.51
N LYS A 224 -6.37 11.19 1.61
CA LYS A 224 -6.09 12.14 0.52
C LYS A 224 -5.62 13.48 1.07
N ALA A 225 -6.38 14.08 2.00
CA ALA A 225 -6.05 15.38 2.57
C ALA A 225 -4.63 15.40 3.17
N VAL A 226 -4.30 14.45 4.06
CA VAL A 226 -2.98 14.42 4.72
C VAL A 226 -1.82 14.02 3.81
N TRP A 227 -2.10 13.43 2.65
CA TRP A 227 -1.05 13.08 1.67
C TRP A 227 -0.82 14.16 0.61
N THR A 228 -1.81 15.02 0.35
CA THR A 228 -1.75 15.96 -0.79
C THR A 228 -1.78 17.43 -0.39
N GLU A 229 -2.09 17.77 0.86
CA GLU A 229 -2.20 19.14 1.34
C GLU A 229 -1.10 19.47 2.37
N ASP A 230 -0.59 20.70 2.36
CA ASP A 230 0.35 21.22 3.36
C ASP A 230 0.11 22.74 3.57
N PRO A 231 -0.41 23.17 4.73
CA PRO A 231 -0.86 22.35 5.85
C PRO A 231 -2.22 21.69 5.58
N ALA A 232 -2.42 20.46 6.06
CA ALA A 232 -3.68 19.73 5.91
C ALA A 232 -4.68 20.10 7.02
N SER A 233 -5.96 20.20 6.67
CA SER A 233 -7.06 20.38 7.63
C SER A 233 -8.28 19.57 7.19
N PHE A 234 -9.00 18.99 8.15
CA PHE A 234 -10.18 18.17 7.86
C PHE A 234 -11.23 18.31 8.97
N ALA A 235 -12.49 18.41 8.56
CA ALA A 235 -13.64 18.42 9.47
C ALA A 235 -14.71 17.48 8.93
N GLY A 236 -14.78 16.29 9.50
CA GLY A 236 -15.84 15.31 9.26
C GLY A 236 -16.50 14.85 10.56
N ASP A 237 -17.35 13.85 10.44
CA ASP A 237 -18.15 13.33 11.56
C ASP A 237 -17.34 12.35 12.43
N TYR A 238 -16.29 11.74 11.86
CA TYR A 238 -15.46 10.70 12.49
C TYR A 238 -14.01 11.11 12.66
N ALA A 239 -13.53 12.09 11.89
CA ALA A 239 -12.19 12.62 11.98
C ALA A 239 -12.20 14.14 11.89
N LYS A 240 -11.42 14.78 12.76
CA LYS A 240 -11.27 16.23 12.76
C LYS A 240 -9.85 16.61 13.17
N PHE A 241 -9.21 17.45 12.37
CA PHE A 241 -7.90 18.04 12.66
C PHE A 241 -7.74 19.33 11.86
N SER A 242 -6.82 20.19 12.29
CA SER A 242 -6.55 21.46 11.61
C SER A 242 -5.08 21.77 11.66
N ASN A 243 -4.55 22.26 10.54
CA ASN A 243 -3.20 22.79 10.42
C ASN A 243 -2.10 21.79 10.82
N VAL A 244 -2.10 20.60 10.20
CA VAL A 244 -1.13 19.52 10.46
C VAL A 244 -0.23 19.24 9.23
N SER A 245 0.98 18.72 9.47
CA SER A 245 1.98 18.32 8.45
C SER A 245 2.65 16.99 8.81
#